data_AF-A0A3M2BW94-F1
#
_entry.id   AF-A0A3M2BW94-F1
#
_cell.length_a   1.000
_cell.length_b   1.000
_cell.length_c   1.000
_cell.angle_alpha   90.00
_cell.angle_beta   90.00
_cell.angle_gamma   90.00
#
_symmetry.space_group_name_H-M   'P 1'
#
loop_
_entity.id
_entity.type
_entity.pdbx_description
1 polymer ?
#
loop_
_entity_poly.entity_id
_entity_poly.type
_entity_poly.pdbx_seq_one_letter_code
_entity_poly.pdbx_strand_id
1 'polypeptide(L)'
;MLAAVGRGRRLDLAFAEAAHGLDDRERAFAREVAYGVVRLRGRLDHRLAARVRGGLERLDAPVLDALRMGAYQLTEMSGVPAYAAVSESVALARSAAGRGAAGLVNAVLRALARGVQDGEAFPDRDADPLGWASTWGSHPRWLVERWAERWGAAAALALVEANNAVPPLTLRPLGDVAAARRALEAAGAQVD
;
A
#
# COMPACT_ATOMS: atom_id res chain seq x y z
N MET A 1 -0.94 -1.05 -14.46
CA MET A 1 0.16 -0.43 -13.70
C MET A 1 0.86 -1.42 -12.76
N LEU A 2 0.18 -2.02 -11.76
CA LEU A 2 0.84 -2.92 -10.77
C LEU A 2 1.58 -4.09 -11.43
N ALA A 3 0.99 -4.71 -12.45
CA ALA A 3 1.67 -5.72 -13.27
C ALA A 3 2.98 -5.23 -13.92
N ALA A 4 3.06 -3.96 -14.33
CA ALA A 4 4.29 -3.39 -14.89
C ALA A 4 5.35 -3.15 -13.81
N VAL A 5 4.93 -2.72 -12.61
CA VAL A 5 5.81 -2.60 -11.44
C VAL A 5 6.35 -3.96 -11.02
N GLY A 6 5.53 -5.01 -11.05
CA GLY A 6 5.96 -6.39 -10.83
C GLY A 6 7.03 -6.88 -11.80
N ARG A 7 7.13 -6.26 -12.99
CA ARG A 7 8.17 -6.52 -14.00
C ARG A 7 9.37 -5.56 -13.90
N GLY A 8 9.48 -4.81 -12.81
CA GLY A 8 10.61 -3.89 -12.55
C GLY A 8 10.45 -2.48 -13.13
N ARG A 9 9.29 -2.12 -13.68
CA ARG A 9 9.05 -0.73 -14.11
C ARG A 9 8.85 0.17 -12.90
N ARG A 10 9.35 1.40 -12.96
CA ARG A 10 9.11 2.39 -11.90
C ARG A 10 7.62 2.72 -11.79
N LEU A 11 7.14 2.82 -10.54
CA LEU A 11 5.74 3.07 -10.25
C LEU A 11 5.24 4.41 -10.82
N ASP A 12 6.03 5.46 -10.70
CA ASP A 12 5.66 6.80 -11.16
C ASP A 12 5.46 6.87 -12.68
N LEU A 13 6.34 6.21 -13.45
CA LEU A 13 6.23 6.12 -14.91
C LEU A 13 5.04 5.25 -15.32
N ALA A 14 4.91 4.06 -14.72
CA ALA A 14 3.80 3.16 -15.01
C ALA A 14 2.43 3.79 -14.64
N PHE A 15 2.39 4.62 -13.60
CA PHE A 15 1.21 5.36 -13.20
C PHE A 15 0.89 6.49 -14.18
N ALA A 16 1.88 7.30 -14.56
CA ALA A 16 1.68 8.40 -15.51
C ALA A 16 1.10 7.91 -16.85
N GLU A 17 1.59 6.79 -17.36
CA GLU A 17 1.06 6.13 -18.56
C GLU A 17 -0.38 5.62 -18.36
N ALA A 18 -0.63 4.90 -17.26
CA ALA A 18 -1.94 4.29 -17.01
C ALA A 18 -3.04 5.29 -16.62
N ALA A 19 -2.66 6.43 -16.03
CA ALA A 19 -3.58 7.48 -15.62
C ALA A 19 -3.86 8.49 -16.74
N HIS A 20 -3.37 8.26 -17.96
CA HIS A 20 -3.67 9.14 -19.09
C HIS A 20 -5.17 9.12 -19.40
N GLY A 21 -5.80 10.30 -19.48
CA GLY A 21 -7.23 10.45 -19.74
C GLY A 21 -8.16 10.36 -18.52
N LEU A 22 -7.63 10.04 -17.33
CA LEU A 22 -8.39 10.15 -16.07
C LEU A 22 -8.55 11.62 -15.67
N ASP A 23 -9.72 11.94 -15.13
CA ASP A 23 -9.94 13.24 -14.48
C ASP A 23 -9.13 13.37 -13.18
N ASP A 24 -9.12 14.56 -12.56
CA ASP A 24 -8.31 14.82 -11.38
C ASP A 24 -8.71 13.96 -10.17
N ARG A 25 -10.01 13.67 -10.01
CA ARG A 25 -10.53 12.87 -8.90
C ARG A 25 -10.17 11.40 -9.09
N GLU A 26 -10.38 10.87 -10.28
CA GLU A 26 -10.03 9.51 -10.67
C GLU A 26 -8.52 9.29 -10.57
N ARG A 27 -7.73 10.26 -11.04
CA ARG A 27 -6.26 10.24 -10.94
C ARG A 27 -5.81 10.23 -9.48
N ALA A 28 -6.39 11.07 -8.62
CA ALA A 28 -6.05 11.09 -7.21
C ALA A 28 -6.39 9.76 -6.53
N PHE A 29 -7.56 9.20 -6.80
CA PHE A 29 -7.98 7.90 -6.27
C PHE A 29 -7.08 6.76 -6.76
N ALA A 30 -6.81 6.70 -8.06
CA ALA A 30 -5.94 5.69 -8.65
C ALA A 30 -4.51 5.79 -8.09
N ARG A 31 -4.00 7.01 -7.85
CA ARG A 31 -2.70 7.24 -7.22
C ARG A 31 -2.68 6.71 -5.80
N GLU A 32 -3.69 7.03 -5.01
CA GLU A 32 -3.79 6.59 -3.62
C GLU A 32 -3.77 5.06 -3.51
N VAL A 33 -4.61 4.37 -4.30
CA VAL A 33 -4.64 2.90 -4.32
C VAL A 33 -3.31 2.32 -4.84
N ALA A 34 -2.78 2.86 -5.94
CA ALA A 34 -1.54 2.41 -6.56
C ALA A 34 -0.35 2.46 -5.61
N TYR A 35 -0.10 3.64 -5.05
CA TYR A 35 1.04 3.89 -4.16
C TYR A 35 0.83 3.21 -2.82
N GLY A 36 -0.40 3.23 -2.31
CA GLY A 36 -0.77 2.54 -1.09
C GLY A 36 -0.52 1.04 -1.13
N VAL A 37 -0.93 0.37 -2.21
CA VAL A 37 -0.69 -1.07 -2.41
C VAL A 37 0.79 -1.40 -2.50
N VAL A 38 1.59 -0.56 -3.16
CA VAL A 38 3.04 -0.79 -3.24
C VAL A 38 3.71 -0.55 -1.88
N ARG A 39 3.35 0.54 -1.20
CA ARG A 39 3.88 0.93 0.12
C ARG A 39 3.58 -0.12 1.19
N LEU A 40 2.34 -0.61 1.23
CA LEU A 40 1.86 -1.54 2.26
C LEU A 40 1.72 -2.99 1.78
N ARG A 41 2.42 -3.37 0.70
CA ARG A 41 2.32 -4.71 0.11
C ARG A 41 2.51 -5.84 1.13
N GLY A 42 3.53 -5.78 1.98
CA GLY A 42 3.79 -6.82 2.99
C GLY A 42 2.66 -6.94 4.01
N ARG A 43 2.06 -5.80 4.39
CA ARG A 43 0.90 -5.77 5.30
C ARG A 43 -0.33 -6.40 4.65
N LEU A 44 -0.61 -6.04 3.39
CA LEU A 44 -1.73 -6.58 2.63
C LEU A 44 -1.56 -8.09 2.38
N ASP A 45 -0.36 -8.51 2.00
CA ASP A 45 -0.04 -9.92 1.74
C ASP A 45 -0.18 -10.75 3.02
N HIS A 46 0.26 -10.25 4.18
CA HIS A 46 0.06 -10.93 5.46
C HIS A 46 -1.43 -11.17 5.76
N ARG A 47 -2.27 -10.14 5.60
CA ARG A 47 -3.73 -10.26 5.79
C ARG A 47 -4.37 -11.23 4.80
N LEU A 48 -3.91 -11.21 3.55
CA LEU A 48 -4.46 -12.06 2.49
C LEU A 48 -4.02 -13.53 2.64
N ALA A 49 -2.79 -13.79 3.10
CA ALA A 49 -2.24 -15.13 3.27
C ALA A 49 -3.07 -15.98 4.23
N ALA A 50 -3.60 -15.38 5.30
CA ALA A 50 -4.50 -16.06 6.24
C ALA A 50 -5.83 -16.54 5.61
N ARG A 51 -6.21 -15.98 4.45
CA ARG A 51 -7.51 -16.21 3.79
C ARG A 51 -7.41 -16.98 2.48
N VAL A 52 -6.21 -17.11 1.91
CA VAL A 52 -5.98 -17.81 0.64
C VAL A 52 -5.35 -19.16 0.91
N ARG A 53 -6.16 -20.22 0.75
CA ARG A 53 -5.69 -21.60 0.94
C ARG A 53 -4.62 -21.94 -0.10
N GLY A 54 -3.51 -22.49 0.38
CA GLY A 54 -2.40 -22.93 -0.46
C GLY A 54 -1.40 -21.83 -0.84
N GLY A 55 -1.54 -20.62 -0.30
CA GLY A 55 -0.56 -19.54 -0.49
C GLY A 55 -0.89 -18.57 -1.62
N LEU A 56 -0.38 -17.35 -1.51
CA LEU A 56 -0.61 -16.27 -2.48
C LEU A 56 0.18 -16.48 -3.78
N GLU A 57 1.31 -17.17 -3.70
CA GLU A 57 2.23 -17.48 -4.80
C GLU A 57 1.60 -18.37 -5.89
N ARG A 58 0.50 -19.06 -5.56
CA ARG A 58 -0.26 -19.89 -6.51
C ARG A 58 -1.28 -19.10 -7.31
N LEU A 59 -1.55 -17.86 -6.94
CA LEU A 59 -2.51 -17.02 -7.63
C LEU A 59 -1.87 -16.36 -8.84
N ASP A 60 -2.64 -16.25 -9.93
CA ASP A 60 -2.23 -15.44 -11.07
C ASP A 60 -2.01 -13.99 -10.62
N ALA A 61 -0.93 -13.37 -11.11
CA ALA A 61 -0.54 -12.02 -10.70
C ALA A 61 -1.68 -10.98 -10.80
N PRO A 62 -2.53 -10.96 -11.85
CA PRO A 62 -3.66 -10.03 -11.92
C PRO A 62 -4.73 -10.26 -10.82
N VAL A 63 -4.93 -11.51 -10.39
CA VAL A 63 -5.87 -11.85 -9.32
C VAL A 63 -5.33 -11.38 -7.98
N LEU A 64 -4.04 -11.60 -7.73
CA LEU A 64 -3.37 -11.11 -6.53
C LEU A 64 -3.34 -9.58 -6.47
N ASP A 65 -3.12 -8.90 -7.61
CA ASP A 65 -3.21 -7.44 -7.69
C ASP A 65 -4.64 -6.95 -7.36
N ALA A 66 -5.68 -7.62 -7.86
CA ALA A 66 -7.07 -7.29 -7.53
C ALA A 66 -7.40 -7.48 -6.04
N LEU A 67 -6.87 -8.54 -5.42
CA LEU A 67 -6.97 -8.77 -3.98
C LEU A 67 -6.27 -7.68 -3.17
N ARG A 68 -5.04 -7.32 -3.54
CA ARG A 68 -4.27 -6.28 -2.85
C ARG A 68 -4.97 -4.93 -2.93
N MET A 69 -5.46 -4.54 -4.11
CA MET A 69 -6.21 -3.29 -4.28
C MET A 69 -7.51 -3.27 -3.47
N GLY A 70 -8.26 -4.37 -3.45
CA GLY A 70 -9.47 -4.48 -2.64
C GLY A 70 -9.18 -4.45 -1.14
N ALA A 71 -8.15 -5.16 -0.71
CA ALA A 71 -7.72 -5.18 0.69
C ALA A 71 -7.25 -3.80 1.17
N TYR A 72 -6.49 -3.07 0.34
CA TYR A 72 -6.07 -1.70 0.64
C TYR A 72 -7.27 -0.78 0.84
N GLN A 73 -8.21 -0.79 -0.10
CA GLN A 73 -9.44 0.01 0.01
C GLN A 73 -10.23 -0.32 1.27
N LEU A 74 -10.38 -1.61 1.62
CA LEU A 74 -11.13 -2.03 2.79
C LEU A 74 -10.48 -1.64 4.13
N THR A 75 -9.15 -1.60 4.18
CA THR A 75 -8.44 -1.54 5.46
C THR A 75 -7.71 -0.21 5.71
N GLU A 76 -7.38 0.52 4.64
CA GLU A 76 -6.60 1.76 4.74
C GLU A 76 -7.36 2.98 4.18
N MET A 77 -8.51 2.79 3.51
CA MET A 77 -9.31 3.88 2.94
C MET A 77 -10.72 3.97 3.57
N SER A 78 -10.84 4.73 4.65
CA SER A 78 -12.11 4.91 5.40
C SER A 78 -13.26 5.51 4.56
N GLY A 79 -12.95 6.24 3.48
CA GLY A 79 -13.94 6.84 2.59
C GLY A 79 -14.52 5.89 1.53
N VAL A 80 -14.04 4.65 1.43
CA VAL A 80 -14.49 3.69 0.40
C VAL A 80 -15.48 2.69 1.01
N PRO A 81 -16.73 2.63 0.54
CA PRO A 81 -17.69 1.64 1.03
C PRO A 81 -17.22 0.20 0.73
N ALA A 82 -17.34 -0.69 1.71
CA ALA A 82 -16.85 -2.06 1.59
C ALA A 82 -17.47 -2.82 0.40
N TYR A 83 -18.76 -2.61 0.11
CA TYR A 83 -19.41 -3.25 -1.04
C TYR A 83 -18.80 -2.81 -2.37
N ALA A 84 -18.38 -1.54 -2.49
CA ALA A 84 -17.79 -0.98 -3.70
C ALA A 84 -16.37 -1.51 -3.91
N ALA A 85 -15.54 -1.51 -2.85
CA ALA A 85 -14.21 -2.11 -2.90
C ALA A 85 -14.27 -3.59 -3.34
N VAL A 86 -15.24 -4.35 -2.81
CA VAL A 86 -15.45 -5.74 -3.19
C VAL A 86 -15.95 -5.87 -4.63
N SER A 87 -16.98 -5.13 -5.04
CA SER A 87 -17.57 -5.27 -6.39
C SER A 87 -16.58 -4.94 -7.49
N GLU A 88 -15.82 -3.85 -7.35
CA GLU A 88 -14.82 -3.44 -8.34
C GLU A 88 -13.66 -4.43 -8.42
N SER A 89 -13.14 -4.91 -7.29
CA SER A 89 -12.11 -5.96 -7.29
C SER A 89 -12.59 -7.26 -7.92
N VAL A 90 -13.86 -7.63 -7.72
CA VAL A 90 -14.46 -8.82 -8.34
C VAL A 90 -14.62 -8.65 -9.84
N ALA A 91 -15.07 -7.48 -10.30
CA ALA A 91 -15.18 -7.15 -11.72
C ALA A 91 -13.81 -7.20 -12.39
N LEU A 92 -12.78 -6.62 -11.75
CA LEU A 92 -11.41 -6.67 -12.23
C LEU A 92 -10.90 -8.11 -12.35
N ALA A 93 -11.03 -8.92 -11.29
CA ALA A 93 -10.59 -10.31 -11.31
C ALA A 93 -11.33 -11.15 -12.36
N ARG A 94 -12.63 -10.88 -12.55
CA ARG A 94 -13.44 -11.53 -13.59
C ARG A 94 -12.92 -11.22 -14.98
N SER A 95 -12.56 -9.97 -15.25
CA SER A 95 -12.02 -9.55 -16.54
C SER A 95 -10.65 -10.16 -16.81
N ALA A 96 -9.84 -10.34 -15.78
CA ALA A 96 -8.46 -10.80 -15.92
C ALA A 96 -8.32 -12.33 -15.98
N ALA A 97 -9.13 -13.07 -15.21
CA ALA A 97 -8.97 -14.52 -15.01
C ALA A 97 -10.29 -15.30 -14.91
N GLY A 98 -11.41 -14.69 -15.32
CA GLY A 98 -12.70 -15.37 -15.44
C GLY A 98 -13.47 -15.57 -14.13
N ARG A 99 -14.56 -16.35 -14.19
CA ARG A 99 -15.54 -16.47 -13.10
C ARG A 99 -14.99 -17.11 -11.83
N GLY A 100 -14.07 -18.08 -11.96
CA GLY A 100 -13.45 -18.74 -10.79
C GLY A 100 -12.65 -17.76 -9.94
N ALA A 101 -11.79 -16.96 -10.58
CA ALA A 101 -11.02 -15.90 -9.91
C ALA A 101 -11.94 -14.86 -9.26
N ALA A 102 -13.01 -14.44 -9.95
CA ALA A 102 -14.00 -13.51 -9.41
C ALA A 102 -14.65 -14.05 -8.11
N GLY A 103 -14.99 -15.33 -8.07
CA GLY A 103 -15.54 -16.00 -6.89
C GLY A 103 -14.55 -16.02 -5.72
N LEU A 104 -13.28 -16.33 -5.98
CA LEU A 104 -12.21 -16.30 -4.98
C LEU A 104 -12.03 -14.90 -4.39
N VAL A 105 -11.89 -13.88 -5.24
CA VAL A 105 -11.71 -12.49 -4.80
C VAL A 105 -12.89 -12.02 -3.95
N ASN A 106 -14.12 -12.31 -4.37
CA ASN A 106 -15.31 -11.99 -3.59
C ASN A 106 -15.28 -12.63 -2.20
N ALA A 107 -14.96 -13.93 -2.13
CA ALA A 107 -14.94 -14.67 -0.88
C ALA A 107 -13.88 -14.12 0.09
N VAL A 108 -12.66 -13.89 -0.40
CA VAL A 108 -11.53 -13.40 0.39
C VAL A 108 -11.79 -11.98 0.90
N LEU A 109 -12.21 -11.05 0.03
CA LEU A 109 -12.42 -9.66 0.42
C LEU A 109 -13.64 -9.50 1.33
N ARG A 110 -14.71 -10.28 1.15
CA ARG A 110 -15.82 -10.32 2.11
C ARG A 110 -15.39 -10.88 3.47
N ALA A 111 -14.51 -11.88 3.48
CA ALA A 111 -13.97 -12.38 4.74
C ALA A 111 -13.11 -11.32 5.44
N LEU A 112 -12.30 -10.58 4.69
CA LEU A 112 -11.52 -9.45 5.21
C LEU A 112 -12.40 -8.33 5.76
N ALA A 113 -13.47 -7.96 5.05
CA ALA A 113 -14.40 -6.92 5.47
C ALA A 113 -15.18 -7.26 6.75
N ARG A 114 -15.27 -8.54 7.13
CA ARG A 114 -15.90 -8.98 8.39
C ARG A 114 -14.98 -8.85 9.61
N GLY A 115 -13.69 -8.54 9.41
CA GLY A 115 -12.72 -8.36 10.47
C GLY A 115 -11.61 -9.41 10.49
N VAL A 116 -10.89 -9.44 11.60
CA VAL A 116 -9.69 -10.27 11.79
C VAL A 116 -10.04 -11.76 11.85
N GLN A 117 -9.28 -12.60 11.16
CA GLN A 117 -9.41 -14.07 11.26
C GLN A 117 -8.31 -14.69 12.13
N ASP A 118 -8.56 -15.89 12.63
CA ASP A 118 -7.54 -16.69 13.32
C ASP A 118 -6.30 -16.85 12.44
N GLY A 119 -5.12 -16.57 13.01
CA GLY A 119 -3.84 -16.61 12.29
C GLY A 119 -3.47 -15.34 11.52
N GLU A 120 -4.29 -14.29 11.54
CA GLU A 120 -3.95 -12.98 10.95
C GLU A 120 -3.16 -12.07 11.90
N ALA A 121 -2.96 -12.47 13.16
CA ALA A 121 -2.18 -11.69 14.11
C ALA A 121 -0.83 -11.31 13.50
N PHE A 122 -0.53 -10.02 13.52
CA PHE A 122 0.80 -9.55 13.13
C PHE A 122 1.80 -9.98 14.22
N PRO A 123 3.05 -10.29 13.86
CA PRO A 123 4.11 -10.50 14.84
C PRO A 123 4.20 -9.30 15.77
N ASP A 124 4.44 -9.57 17.05
CA ASP A 124 4.59 -8.52 18.06
C ASP A 124 5.87 -7.71 17.78
N ARG A 125 5.80 -6.39 17.95
CA ARG A 125 6.90 -5.47 17.60
C ARG A 125 8.14 -5.72 18.45
N ASP A 126 7.97 -6.06 19.72
CA ASP A 126 9.08 -6.18 20.67
C ASP A 126 9.60 -7.63 20.71
N ALA A 127 8.70 -8.61 20.61
CA ALA A 127 9.07 -10.03 20.58
C ALA A 127 9.63 -10.51 19.23
N ASP A 128 9.10 -9.99 18.10
CA ASP A 128 9.63 -10.26 16.75
C ASP A 128 9.68 -8.96 15.89
N PRO A 129 10.68 -8.09 16.15
CA PRO A 129 10.84 -6.84 15.43
C PRO A 129 10.93 -6.99 13.91
N LEU A 130 11.62 -8.04 13.44
CA LEU A 130 11.85 -8.27 12.01
C LEU A 130 10.60 -8.84 11.33
N GLY A 131 9.87 -9.73 11.99
CA GLY A 131 8.56 -10.18 11.55
C GLY A 131 7.58 -9.02 11.47
N TRP A 132 7.51 -8.17 12.50
CA TRP A 132 6.66 -6.99 12.51
C TRP A 132 7.03 -6.02 11.37
N ALA A 133 8.32 -5.72 11.21
CA ALA A 133 8.79 -4.80 10.17
C ALA A 133 8.54 -5.31 8.75
N SER A 134 8.58 -6.63 8.55
CA SER A 134 8.33 -7.24 7.23
C SER A 134 6.86 -7.41 6.87
N THR A 135 6.01 -7.61 7.88
CA THR A 135 4.56 -7.75 7.71
C THR A 135 3.90 -6.39 7.88
N TRP A 136 3.66 -5.94 9.12
CA TRP A 136 3.00 -4.67 9.43
C TRP A 136 3.75 -3.46 8.84
N GLY A 137 5.08 -3.45 8.99
CA GLY A 137 5.97 -2.42 8.45
C GLY A 137 6.16 -2.49 6.94
N SER A 138 5.78 -3.60 6.27
CA SER A 138 5.82 -3.75 4.82
C SER A 138 7.20 -3.49 4.17
N HIS A 139 8.29 -3.86 4.84
CA HIS A 139 9.65 -3.80 4.29
C HIS A 139 10.25 -5.19 4.08
N PRO A 140 10.97 -5.47 2.98
CA PRO A 140 11.61 -6.77 2.82
C PRO A 140 12.53 -7.10 4.00
N ARG A 141 12.42 -8.33 4.53
CA ARG A 141 13.17 -8.74 5.73
C ARG A 141 14.67 -8.47 5.63
N TRP A 142 15.27 -8.82 4.50
CA TRP A 142 16.70 -8.60 4.23
C TRP A 142 17.12 -7.13 4.35
N LEU A 143 16.22 -6.20 4.03
CA LEU A 143 16.51 -4.76 4.06
C LEU A 143 16.49 -4.24 5.50
N VAL A 144 15.52 -4.71 6.29
CA VAL A 144 15.42 -4.35 7.71
C VAL A 144 16.58 -4.97 8.49
N GLU A 145 16.95 -6.22 8.21
CA GLU A 145 18.13 -6.87 8.78
C GLU A 145 19.40 -6.05 8.51
N ARG A 146 19.60 -5.63 7.26
CA ARG A 146 20.72 -4.77 6.87
C ARG A 146 20.73 -3.42 7.61
N TRP A 147 19.58 -2.82 7.84
CA TRP A 147 19.49 -1.57 8.61
C TRP A 147 19.77 -1.80 10.10
N ALA A 148 19.26 -2.89 10.66
CA ALA A 148 19.48 -3.26 12.05
C ALA A 148 20.96 -3.55 12.34
N GLU A 149 21.65 -4.25 11.42
CA GLU A 149 23.09 -4.46 11.49
C GLU A 149 23.88 -3.14 11.47
N ARG A 150 23.42 -2.16 10.67
CA ARG A 150 24.13 -0.89 10.48
C ARG A 150 23.88 0.14 11.59
N TRP A 151 22.65 0.22 12.08
CA TRP A 151 22.18 1.32 12.94
C TRP A 151 21.51 0.84 14.24
N GLY A 152 21.38 -0.47 14.44
CA GLY A 152 20.63 -1.06 15.56
C GLY A 152 19.13 -1.21 15.26
N ALA A 153 18.50 -2.15 15.97
CA ALA A 153 17.10 -2.50 15.76
C ALA A 153 16.14 -1.32 15.96
N ALA A 154 16.33 -0.53 17.02
CA ALA A 154 15.45 0.61 17.32
C ALA A 154 15.43 1.65 16.19
N ALA A 155 16.61 2.01 15.65
CA ALA A 155 16.72 2.95 14.53
C ALA A 155 16.13 2.37 13.23
N ALA A 156 16.34 1.08 12.97
CA ALA A 156 15.74 0.40 11.83
C ALA A 156 14.21 0.41 11.89
N LEU A 157 13.62 0.16 13.05
CA LEU A 157 12.17 0.23 13.25
C LEU A 157 11.63 1.65 13.08
N ALA A 158 12.32 2.66 13.63
CA ALA A 158 11.93 4.05 13.44
C ALA A 158 11.96 4.46 11.96
N LEU A 159 12.93 3.96 11.18
CA LEU A 159 12.99 4.18 9.74
C LEU A 159 11.83 3.50 8.99
N VAL A 160 11.47 2.28 9.39
CA VAL A 160 10.31 1.55 8.83
C VAL A 160 9.00 2.33 9.05
N GLU A 161 8.83 2.92 10.23
CA GLU A 161 7.68 3.78 10.53
C GLU A 161 7.70 5.06 9.70
N ALA A 162 8.84 5.75 9.66
CA ALA A 162 9.01 6.98 8.89
C ALA A 162 8.73 6.78 7.38
N ASN A 163 9.18 5.67 6.80
CA ASN A 163 8.96 5.36 5.39
C ASN A 163 7.48 5.12 5.04
N ASN A 164 6.66 4.72 6.01
CA ASN A 164 5.23 4.49 5.82
C ASN A 164 4.38 5.73 6.13
N ALA A 165 4.95 6.75 6.74
CA ALA A 165 4.28 8.02 6.99
C ALA A 165 4.10 8.83 5.70
N VAL A 166 3.17 9.79 5.73
CA VAL A 166 3.03 10.76 4.64
C VAL A 166 4.26 11.67 4.63
N PRO A 167 5.01 11.78 3.52
CA PRO A 167 6.20 12.61 3.47
C PRO A 167 5.81 14.10 3.59
N PRO A 168 6.54 14.90 4.38
CA PRO A 168 6.29 16.33 4.46
C PRO A 168 6.62 17.03 3.14
N LEU A 169 5.83 18.02 2.76
CA LEU A 169 6.13 18.87 1.61
C LEU A 169 7.34 19.74 1.93
N THR A 170 8.49 19.41 1.34
CA THR A 170 9.72 20.19 1.50
C THR A 170 9.89 21.13 0.31
N LEU A 171 9.97 22.44 0.57
CA LEU A 171 10.23 23.47 -0.43
C LEU A 171 11.64 24.03 -0.25
N ARG A 172 12.37 24.24 -1.35
CA ARG A 172 13.66 24.93 -1.34
C ARG A 172 13.51 26.28 -2.05
N PRO A 173 13.43 27.40 -1.31
CA PRO A 173 13.34 28.73 -1.91
C PRO A 173 14.54 29.03 -2.81
N LEU A 174 14.29 29.72 -3.92
CA LEU A 174 15.33 30.34 -4.73
C LEU A 174 15.53 31.77 -4.22
N GLY A 175 16.46 31.97 -3.27
CA GLY A 175 16.76 33.29 -2.70
C GLY A 175 16.49 33.39 -1.20
N ASP A 176 15.90 34.51 -0.77
CA ASP A 176 15.67 34.80 0.65
C ASP A 176 14.60 33.87 1.26
N VAL A 177 15.07 32.95 2.10
CA VAL A 177 14.25 31.97 2.82
C VAL A 177 13.25 32.66 3.76
N ALA A 178 13.63 33.76 4.42
CA ALA A 178 12.76 34.46 5.35
C ALA A 178 11.61 35.15 4.60
N ALA A 179 11.89 35.75 3.43
CA ALA A 179 10.85 36.31 2.57
C ALA A 179 9.89 35.24 2.06
N ALA A 180 10.42 34.08 1.61
CA ALA A 180 9.60 32.96 1.16
C ALA A 180 8.70 32.41 2.28
N ARG A 181 9.24 32.23 3.49
CA ARG A 181 8.46 31.80 4.67
C ARG A 181 7.30 32.76 4.96
N ARG A 182 7.56 34.07 5.03
CA ARG A 182 6.51 35.08 5.27
C ARG A 182 5.41 35.04 4.20
N ALA A 183 5.78 34.84 2.94
CA ALA A 183 4.81 34.73 1.85
C ALA A 183 3.92 33.48 1.97
N LEU A 184 4.50 32.34 2.37
CA LEU A 184 3.75 31.10 2.62
C LEU A 184 2.81 31.24 3.81
N GLU A 185 3.28 31.79 4.92
CA GLU A 185 2.47 32.03 6.12
C GLU A 185 1.33 33.03 5.83
N ALA A 186 1.59 34.08 5.05
CA ALA A 186 0.55 35.03 4.61
C ALA A 186 -0.50 34.38 3.67
N ALA A 187 -0.13 33.33 2.95
CA ALA A 187 -1.05 32.52 2.14
C ALA A 187 -1.80 31.43 2.96
N GLY A 188 -1.60 31.39 4.28
CA GLY A 188 -2.25 30.45 5.19
C GLY A 188 -1.57 29.08 5.29
N ALA A 189 -0.34 28.93 4.75
CA ALA A 189 0.42 27.71 4.93
C ALA A 189 1.09 27.68 6.32
N GLN A 190 1.09 26.52 6.96
CA GLN A 190 1.89 26.27 8.15
C GLN A 190 3.30 25.83 7.71
N VAL A 191 4.33 26.49 8.23
CA VAL A 191 5.74 26.21 7.92
C VAL A 191 6.48 25.88 9.21
N ASP A 192 6.94 24.64 9.33
CA ASP A 192 7.78 24.18 10.45
C ASP A 192 9.20 24.77 10.35
#